data_AF-A0A973TB01-F1
#
_entry.id   AF-A0A973TB01-F1
#
_cell.length_a   1.000
_cell.length_b   1.000
_cell.length_c   1.000
_cell.angle_alpha   90.00
_cell.angle_beta   90.00
_cell.angle_gamma   90.00
#
_symmetry.space_group_name_H-M   'P 1'
#
loop_
_entity.id
_entity.type
_entity.pdbx_description
1 polymer ?
#
loop_
_entity_poly.entity_id
_entity_poly.type
_entity_poly.pdbx_seq_one_letter_code
_entity_poly.pdbx_strand_id
1 'polypeptide(L)'
;FLKAQVARAKEEGVLFSAHLKATMMKVSDPIIFGHVVKAYFSELFETYGKQLTAAGISPNNGLAAILSSLEDLPADVREGVQNLIKKGLEDGPALAMVDSDKGITTLNVPSDVIVDASMPAMIRSSGHMWGPDGKEADTLAVLPDSSYAGIYQVVIDDCRANGAYDPTTMGTVPNVGLMAQAAEEYGSHDKTFEIQEAGKVQIVDGSGNVLIEHEVSEGDIWRACQTKDAPIRDWVKLAVTRARASQTPAVFWLDEDRAHDANLIAKVNEYLKEHDTEGLDIQIMAPVKAIAFTLERIRKGEDTISVTGNVLRDYLTDLFPILELGTSAKMLSVVPLMNGGGLFETGAGGSAPKHVQQLLKENHLRWDSLGEFLALAVSFEHLATTTGNARAQVLADTLDRATGTFLLENKSPSRRAGELDNRGSHYFLARYWAEELAKQTDDADLAAAFSPVAGELSSKEETIVGELAEVQGSPVDIGGYYRPEDAKASAVMRPSATLNKVIASLS
;
A
#
# COMPACT_ATOMS: atom_id res chain seq x y z
N PHE A 1 -24.33 -14.18 0.68
CA PHE A 1 -23.51 -13.34 1.60
C PHE A 1 -23.78 -11.85 1.44
N LEU A 2 -23.43 -11.21 0.31
CA LEU A 2 -23.47 -9.74 0.15
C LEU A 2 -24.82 -9.08 0.47
N LYS A 3 -25.94 -9.58 -0.09
CA LYS A 3 -27.29 -9.06 0.24
C LYS A 3 -27.58 -9.07 1.75
N ALA A 4 -27.10 -10.09 2.47
CA ALA A 4 -27.26 -10.17 3.92
C ALA A 4 -26.41 -9.14 4.67
N GLN A 5 -25.21 -8.81 4.17
CA GLN A 5 -24.38 -7.76 4.77
C GLN A 5 -24.94 -6.35 4.53
N VAL A 6 -25.55 -6.10 3.37
CA VAL A 6 -26.29 -4.85 3.11
C VAL A 6 -27.46 -4.71 4.09
N ALA A 7 -28.24 -5.78 4.29
CA ALA A 7 -29.33 -5.79 5.26
C ALA A 7 -28.83 -5.57 6.70
N ARG A 8 -27.74 -6.24 7.08
CA ARG A 8 -27.11 -6.11 8.39
C ARG A 8 -26.63 -4.69 8.67
N ALA A 9 -25.90 -4.07 7.75
CA ALA A 9 -25.44 -2.69 7.93
C ALA A 9 -26.61 -1.72 8.17
N LYS A 10 -27.74 -1.94 7.48
CA LYS A 10 -28.95 -1.14 7.65
C LYS A 10 -29.61 -1.37 9.01
N GLU A 11 -29.71 -2.64 9.45
CA GLU A 11 -30.28 -3.01 10.74
C GLU A 11 -29.46 -2.48 11.91
N GLU A 12 -28.14 -2.57 11.82
CA GLU A 12 -27.20 -2.08 12.85
C GLU A 12 -27.00 -0.56 12.81
N GLY A 13 -27.44 0.12 11.74
CA GLY A 13 -27.31 1.57 11.60
C GLY A 13 -25.87 2.04 11.39
N VAL A 14 -25.03 1.21 10.76
CA VAL A 14 -23.62 1.49 10.48
C VAL A 14 -23.38 1.74 8.99
N LEU A 15 -22.26 2.38 8.65
CA LEU A 15 -21.87 2.54 7.26
C LEU A 15 -21.63 1.18 6.59
N PHE A 16 -22.02 1.05 5.33
CA PHE A 16 -21.61 -0.08 4.49
C PHE A 16 -20.36 0.32 3.70
N SER A 17 -19.32 -0.51 3.78
CA SER A 17 -18.06 -0.31 3.04
C SER A 17 -17.58 -1.61 2.43
N ALA A 18 -16.90 -1.53 1.28
CA ALA A 18 -16.36 -2.68 0.57
C ALA A 18 -14.86 -2.48 0.34
N HIS A 19 -14.05 -3.44 0.77
CA HIS A 19 -12.60 -3.35 0.73
C HIS A 19 -12.04 -4.47 -0.13
N LEU A 20 -11.56 -4.13 -1.32
CA LEU A 20 -11.02 -5.05 -2.32
C LEU A 20 -9.69 -4.52 -2.86
N LYS A 21 -9.08 -5.24 -3.80
CA LYS A 21 -7.83 -4.83 -4.44
C LYS A 21 -7.95 -4.83 -5.96
N ALA A 22 -8.98 -4.15 -6.47
CA ALA A 22 -9.40 -4.19 -7.89
C ALA A 22 -8.31 -3.78 -8.91
N THR A 23 -7.35 -2.95 -8.52
CA THR A 23 -6.23 -2.54 -9.38
C THR A 23 -5.21 -3.66 -9.58
N MET A 24 -4.86 -4.40 -8.52
CA MET A 24 -3.89 -5.48 -8.57
C MET A 24 -4.56 -6.79 -8.99
N MET A 25 -5.66 -7.17 -8.33
CA MET A 25 -6.48 -8.34 -8.68
C MET A 25 -7.40 -8.06 -9.86
N LYS A 26 -6.81 -7.67 -10.99
CA LYS A 26 -7.47 -7.08 -12.17
C LYS A 26 -8.57 -7.90 -12.83
N VAL A 27 -8.71 -9.18 -12.49
CA VAL A 27 -9.77 -10.06 -13.01
C VAL A 27 -10.82 -10.33 -11.93
N SER A 28 -10.43 -10.95 -10.80
CA SER A 28 -11.38 -11.36 -9.76
C SER A 28 -12.09 -10.19 -9.09
N ASP A 29 -11.35 -9.18 -8.66
CA ASP A 29 -11.87 -8.17 -7.75
C ASP A 29 -12.83 -7.19 -8.43
N PRO A 30 -12.65 -6.78 -9.70
CA PRO A 30 -13.69 -6.07 -10.43
C PRO A 30 -15.01 -6.85 -10.54
N ILE A 31 -14.95 -8.18 -10.72
CA ILE A 31 -16.17 -9.02 -10.76
C ILE A 31 -16.82 -9.05 -9.38
N ILE A 32 -16.06 -9.30 -8.31
CA ILE A 32 -16.56 -9.26 -6.93
C ILE A 32 -17.16 -7.88 -6.61
N PHE A 33 -16.50 -6.79 -6.99
CA PHE A 33 -17.00 -5.43 -6.83
C PHE A 33 -18.33 -5.23 -7.57
N GLY A 34 -18.44 -5.73 -8.80
CA GLY A 34 -19.70 -5.74 -9.54
C GLY A 34 -20.82 -6.50 -8.82
N HIS A 35 -20.51 -7.61 -8.14
CA HIS A 35 -21.48 -8.30 -7.28
C HIS A 35 -21.86 -7.50 -6.03
N VAL A 36 -20.94 -6.71 -5.45
CA VAL A 36 -21.26 -5.79 -4.35
C VAL A 36 -22.25 -4.71 -4.83
N VAL A 37 -21.97 -4.08 -5.98
CA VAL A 37 -22.86 -3.07 -6.58
C VAL A 37 -24.24 -3.66 -6.88
N LYS A 38 -24.28 -4.87 -7.47
CA LYS A 38 -25.53 -5.61 -7.72
C LYS A 38 -26.28 -5.96 -6.44
N ALA A 39 -25.57 -6.32 -5.37
CA ALA A 39 -26.19 -6.66 -4.10
C ALA A 39 -26.79 -5.44 -3.39
N TYR A 40 -26.11 -4.29 -3.46
CA TYR A 40 -26.59 -3.02 -2.88
C TYR A 40 -27.80 -2.48 -3.67
N PHE A 41 -27.72 -2.45 -5.00
CA PHE A 41 -28.79 -1.97 -5.89
C PHE A 41 -29.58 -3.14 -6.48
N SER A 42 -30.05 -4.10 -5.66
CA SER A 42 -30.65 -5.34 -6.18
C SER A 42 -31.86 -5.09 -7.09
N GLU A 43 -32.76 -4.18 -6.70
CA GLU A 43 -33.96 -3.83 -7.47
C GLU A 43 -33.62 -3.25 -8.85
N LEU A 44 -32.53 -2.45 -8.94
CA LEU A 44 -32.03 -1.90 -10.20
C LEU A 44 -31.64 -3.01 -11.18
N PHE A 45 -30.83 -3.98 -10.73
CA PHE A 45 -30.32 -5.03 -11.60
C PHE A 45 -31.36 -6.13 -11.88
N GLU A 46 -32.30 -6.37 -10.97
CA GLU A 46 -33.45 -7.23 -11.20
C GLU A 46 -34.40 -6.64 -12.28
N THR A 47 -34.55 -5.31 -12.32
CA THR A 47 -35.45 -4.62 -13.27
C THR A 47 -34.79 -4.29 -14.61
N TYR A 48 -33.57 -3.74 -14.60
CA TYR A 48 -32.89 -3.19 -15.79
C TYR A 48 -31.57 -3.89 -16.14
N GLY A 49 -31.16 -4.93 -15.42
CA GLY A 49 -29.85 -5.57 -15.60
C GLY A 49 -29.58 -6.06 -17.02
N LYS A 50 -30.60 -6.58 -17.72
CA LYS A 50 -30.47 -7.02 -19.13
C LYS A 50 -30.23 -5.85 -20.07
N GLN A 51 -30.93 -4.73 -19.87
CA GLN A 51 -30.80 -3.52 -20.67
C GLN A 51 -29.43 -2.85 -20.44
N LEU A 52 -28.98 -2.78 -19.18
CA LEU A 52 -27.63 -2.30 -18.83
C LEU A 52 -26.55 -3.15 -19.50
N THR A 53 -26.67 -4.49 -19.43
CA THR A 53 -25.72 -5.41 -20.07
C THR A 53 -25.72 -5.26 -21.59
N ALA A 54 -26.90 -5.16 -22.22
CA ALA A 54 -27.02 -4.98 -23.66
C ALA A 54 -26.43 -3.64 -24.15
N ALA A 55 -26.41 -2.62 -23.30
CA ALA A 55 -25.76 -1.34 -23.55
C ALA A 55 -24.25 -1.34 -23.24
N GLY A 56 -23.67 -2.47 -22.82
CA GLY A 56 -22.26 -2.57 -22.43
C GLY A 56 -21.95 -1.94 -21.07
N ILE A 57 -22.96 -1.61 -20.27
CA ILE A 57 -22.80 -1.00 -18.95
C ILE A 57 -22.57 -2.11 -17.93
N SER A 58 -21.35 -2.15 -17.37
CA SER A 58 -20.95 -3.17 -16.40
C SER A 58 -20.85 -2.59 -14.98
N PRO A 59 -21.46 -3.24 -13.96
CA PRO A 59 -21.27 -2.86 -12.57
C PRO A 59 -19.84 -3.10 -12.07
N ASN A 60 -19.04 -3.89 -12.80
CA ASN A 60 -17.63 -4.13 -12.47
C ASN A 60 -16.80 -2.84 -12.58
N ASN A 61 -17.29 -1.84 -13.32
CA ASN A 61 -16.68 -0.52 -13.46
C ASN A 61 -17.20 0.50 -12.44
N GLY A 62 -18.12 0.10 -11.56
CA GLY A 62 -18.70 0.91 -10.50
C GLY A 62 -19.81 1.87 -10.91
N LEU A 63 -20.41 2.50 -9.91
CA LEU A 63 -21.57 3.37 -10.05
C LEU A 63 -21.27 4.59 -10.93
N ALA A 64 -20.05 5.13 -10.87
CA ALA A 64 -19.68 6.28 -11.70
C ALA A 64 -19.77 5.96 -13.20
N ALA A 65 -19.34 4.77 -13.61
CA ALA A 65 -19.44 4.31 -14.99
C ALA A 65 -20.90 4.14 -15.43
N ILE A 66 -21.75 3.58 -14.56
CA ILE A 66 -23.19 3.45 -14.81
C ILE A 66 -23.81 4.83 -15.04
N LEU A 67 -23.52 5.79 -14.15
CA LEU A 67 -24.07 7.15 -14.22
C LEU A 67 -23.59 7.90 -15.47
N SER A 68 -22.32 7.73 -15.88
CA SER A 68 -21.79 8.38 -17.09
C SER A 68 -22.36 7.83 -18.39
N SER A 69 -22.84 6.58 -18.40
CA SER A 69 -23.39 5.91 -19.59
C SER A 69 -24.91 5.95 -19.68
N LEU A 70 -25.58 6.72 -18.80
CA LEU A 70 -27.04 6.83 -18.79
C LEU A 70 -27.62 7.38 -20.10
N GLU A 71 -26.87 8.26 -20.79
CA GLU A 71 -27.30 8.85 -22.06
C GLU A 71 -27.36 7.83 -23.20
N ASP A 72 -26.67 6.71 -23.08
CA ASP A 72 -26.68 5.61 -24.06
C ASP A 72 -27.96 4.76 -23.97
N LEU A 73 -28.79 4.98 -22.95
CA LEU A 73 -30.02 4.26 -22.70
C LEU A 73 -31.26 4.99 -23.26
N PRO A 74 -32.31 4.24 -23.67
CA PRO A 74 -33.64 4.81 -23.93
C PRO A 74 -34.14 5.64 -22.75
N ALA A 75 -34.89 6.72 -23.02
CA ALA A 75 -35.28 7.70 -22.01
C ALA A 75 -36.06 7.10 -20.83
N ASP A 76 -36.95 6.16 -21.10
CA ASP A 76 -37.73 5.43 -20.09
C ASP A 76 -36.87 4.50 -19.21
N VAL A 77 -35.89 3.82 -19.83
CA VAL A 77 -34.91 2.99 -19.12
C VAL A 77 -34.00 3.86 -18.27
N ARG A 78 -33.52 4.97 -18.81
CA ARG A 78 -32.65 5.94 -18.14
C ARG A 78 -33.29 6.50 -16.88
N GLU A 79 -34.51 7.01 -17.00
CA GLU A 79 -35.26 7.56 -15.87
C GLU A 79 -35.50 6.48 -14.79
N GLY A 80 -35.86 5.27 -15.21
CA GLY A 80 -36.01 4.12 -14.32
C GLY A 80 -34.73 3.76 -13.57
N VAL A 81 -33.59 3.73 -14.25
CA VAL A 81 -32.27 3.47 -13.65
C VAL A 81 -31.91 4.56 -12.64
N GLN A 82 -32.07 5.83 -12.99
CA GLN A 82 -31.80 6.96 -12.09
C GLN A 82 -32.66 6.90 -10.83
N ASN A 83 -33.96 6.61 -10.99
CA ASN A 83 -34.90 6.50 -9.87
C ASN A 83 -34.55 5.33 -8.94
N LEU A 84 -34.17 4.17 -9.48
CA LEU A 84 -33.79 3.02 -8.64
C LEU A 84 -32.44 3.19 -7.95
N ILE A 85 -31.49 3.92 -8.56
CA ILE A 85 -30.25 4.31 -7.87
C ILE A 85 -30.57 5.24 -6.69
N LYS A 86 -31.36 6.30 -6.93
CA LYS A 86 -31.77 7.23 -5.88
C LYS A 86 -32.49 6.51 -4.75
N LYS A 87 -33.47 5.68 -5.08
CA LYS A 87 -34.21 4.85 -4.13
C LYS A 87 -33.26 3.93 -3.34
N GLY A 88 -32.31 3.27 -3.99
CA GLY A 88 -31.33 2.41 -3.31
C GLY A 88 -30.43 3.17 -2.32
N LEU A 89 -30.10 4.43 -2.59
CA LEU A 89 -29.36 5.28 -1.66
C LEU A 89 -30.23 5.79 -0.49
N GLU A 90 -31.51 6.05 -0.73
CA GLU A 90 -32.47 6.50 0.30
C GLU A 90 -32.93 5.36 1.21
N ASP A 91 -33.19 4.18 0.64
CA ASP A 91 -33.71 3.01 1.34
C ASP A 91 -32.60 2.08 1.85
N GLY A 92 -31.36 2.19 1.35
CA GLY A 92 -30.22 1.35 1.75
C GLY A 92 -29.54 1.79 3.06
N PRO A 93 -28.54 1.03 3.56
CA PRO A 93 -27.64 1.55 4.58
C PRO A 93 -26.80 2.70 4.01
N ALA A 94 -26.42 3.66 4.84
CA ALA A 94 -25.50 4.72 4.39
C ALA A 94 -24.17 4.10 3.91
N LEU A 95 -23.65 4.57 2.79
CA LEU A 95 -22.36 4.13 2.25
C LEU A 95 -21.21 4.94 2.84
N ALA A 96 -20.06 4.29 3.04
CA ALA A 96 -18.81 5.01 3.25
C ALA A 96 -18.46 5.87 2.02
N MET A 97 -17.88 7.04 2.27
CA MET A 97 -17.59 8.07 1.28
C MET A 97 -16.08 8.19 1.01
N VAL A 98 -15.73 8.29 -0.26
CA VAL A 98 -14.37 8.62 -0.73
C VAL A 98 -14.17 10.15 -0.72
N ASP A 99 -15.23 10.88 -1.09
CA ASP A 99 -15.33 12.34 -1.08
C ASP A 99 -16.80 12.73 -0.87
N SER A 100 -17.16 13.09 0.37
CA SER A 100 -18.54 13.42 0.76
C SER A 100 -19.04 14.70 0.08
N ASP A 101 -18.18 15.71 -0.11
CA ASP A 101 -18.54 16.99 -0.74
C ASP A 101 -18.97 16.82 -2.20
N LYS A 102 -18.46 15.77 -2.86
CA LYS A 102 -18.79 15.42 -4.25
C LYS A 102 -19.76 14.24 -4.36
N GLY A 103 -20.22 13.68 -3.25
CA GLY A 103 -21.08 12.50 -3.26
C GLY A 103 -20.42 11.24 -3.84
N ILE A 104 -19.08 11.13 -3.77
CA ILE A 104 -18.35 9.94 -4.25
C ILE A 104 -18.33 8.90 -3.13
N THR A 105 -19.06 7.80 -3.35
CA THR A 105 -19.19 6.66 -2.42
C THR A 105 -18.12 5.60 -2.67
N THR A 106 -17.97 4.67 -1.73
CA THR A 106 -17.17 3.44 -1.87
C THR A 106 -17.55 2.57 -3.07
N LEU A 107 -18.74 2.77 -3.67
CA LEU A 107 -19.22 2.00 -4.82
C LEU A 107 -19.04 2.73 -6.16
N ASN A 108 -18.48 3.95 -6.17
CA ASN A 108 -18.33 4.75 -7.38
C ASN A 108 -17.27 4.18 -8.33
N VAL A 109 -16.06 3.90 -7.83
CA VAL A 109 -14.94 3.39 -8.63
C VAL A 109 -14.26 2.24 -7.88
N PRO A 110 -14.04 1.07 -8.52
CA PRO A 110 -13.46 -0.11 -7.86
C PRO A 110 -12.07 0.11 -7.24
N SER A 111 -11.31 1.07 -7.77
CA SER A 111 -9.94 1.37 -7.36
C SER A 111 -9.83 2.43 -6.27
N ASP A 112 -10.93 3.04 -5.83
CA ASP A 112 -10.87 4.14 -4.86
C ASP A 112 -10.61 3.66 -3.42
N VAL A 113 -11.16 2.50 -3.05
CA VAL A 113 -11.03 1.90 -1.71
C VAL A 113 -10.26 0.59 -1.82
N ILE A 114 -8.95 0.66 -1.57
CA ILE A 114 -8.02 -0.47 -1.69
C ILE A 114 -7.76 -1.05 -0.30
N VAL A 115 -8.01 -2.35 -0.11
CA VAL A 115 -8.08 -3.02 1.20
C VAL A 115 -6.85 -2.84 2.10
N ASP A 116 -5.66 -2.94 1.52
CA ASP A 116 -4.37 -2.78 2.21
C ASP A 116 -4.20 -1.40 2.83
N ALA A 117 -4.60 -0.32 2.14
CA ALA A 117 -4.52 1.04 2.66
C ALA A 117 -5.77 1.47 3.46
N SER A 118 -6.95 1.03 3.04
CA SER A 118 -8.22 1.47 3.61
C SER A 118 -8.54 0.83 4.96
N MET A 119 -8.19 -0.45 5.17
CA MET A 119 -8.42 -1.11 6.45
C MET A 119 -7.58 -0.51 7.58
N PRO A 120 -6.25 -0.29 7.42
CA PRO A 120 -5.46 0.39 8.45
C PRO A 120 -5.88 1.83 8.69
N ALA A 121 -6.27 2.56 7.64
CA ALA A 121 -6.79 3.92 7.78
C ALA A 121 -8.07 3.95 8.65
N MET A 122 -9.00 3.03 8.40
CA MET A 122 -10.23 2.88 9.19
C MET A 122 -9.93 2.48 10.64
N ILE A 123 -9.06 1.48 10.86
CA ILE A 123 -8.67 1.02 12.20
C ILE A 123 -8.04 2.17 13.00
N ARG A 124 -7.13 2.93 12.38
CA ARG A 124 -6.46 4.07 13.03
C ARG A 124 -7.43 5.20 13.35
N SER A 125 -8.43 5.44 12.50
CA SER A 125 -9.50 6.42 12.72
C SER A 125 -10.61 5.87 13.62
N SER A 126 -10.25 5.24 14.74
CA SER A 126 -11.18 4.69 15.74
C SER A 126 -12.14 3.61 15.22
N GLY A 127 -11.83 2.96 14.10
CA GLY A 127 -12.75 2.02 13.45
C GLY A 127 -13.81 2.71 12.57
N HIS A 128 -13.67 4.01 12.31
CA HIS A 128 -14.65 4.79 11.56
C HIS A 128 -14.27 5.02 10.10
N MET A 129 -15.29 5.28 9.29
CA MET A 129 -15.16 5.85 7.94
C MET A 129 -16.05 7.09 7.79
N TRP A 130 -15.84 7.85 6.71
CA TRP A 130 -16.62 9.07 6.44
C TRP A 130 -17.99 8.72 5.85
N GLY A 131 -19.06 9.26 6.44
CA GLY A 131 -20.43 9.13 5.95
C GLY A 131 -20.87 10.26 5.01
N PRO A 132 -22.10 10.19 4.49
CA PRO A 132 -22.65 11.19 3.58
C PRO A 132 -22.79 12.60 4.17
N ASP A 133 -22.84 12.72 5.50
CA ASP A 133 -22.90 13.99 6.23
C ASP A 133 -21.53 14.64 6.47
N GLY A 134 -20.45 14.03 5.93
CA GLY A 134 -19.08 14.50 6.10
C GLY A 134 -18.55 14.29 7.52
N LYS A 135 -19.06 13.30 8.26
CA LYS A 135 -18.57 12.92 9.59
C LYS A 135 -18.13 11.47 9.64
N GLU A 136 -17.30 11.15 10.62
CA GLU A 136 -16.89 9.79 10.93
C GLU A 136 -18.02 8.99 11.60
N ALA A 137 -18.19 7.73 11.20
CA ALA A 137 -19.11 6.78 11.83
C ALA A 137 -18.59 5.35 11.74
N ASP A 138 -19.09 4.49 12.63
CA ASP A 138 -18.86 3.05 12.61
C ASP A 138 -19.23 2.44 11.25
N THR A 139 -18.49 1.40 10.84
CA THR A 139 -18.65 0.76 9.54
C THR A 139 -18.68 -0.76 9.63
N LEU A 140 -19.50 -1.38 8.77
CA LEU A 140 -19.37 -2.77 8.39
C LEU A 140 -18.41 -2.86 7.20
N ALA A 141 -17.16 -3.21 7.47
CA ALA A 141 -16.12 -3.43 6.47
C ALA A 141 -16.26 -4.80 5.80
N VAL A 142 -16.79 -4.82 4.58
CA VAL A 142 -17.06 -6.06 3.84
C VAL A 142 -15.83 -6.49 3.04
N LEU A 143 -15.23 -7.59 3.45
CA LEU A 143 -14.18 -8.33 2.74
C LEU A 143 -14.75 -9.74 2.41
N PRO A 144 -15.14 -10.02 1.16
CA PRO A 144 -15.86 -11.26 0.84
C PRO A 144 -15.05 -12.55 1.00
N ASP A 145 -13.74 -12.52 0.69
CA ASP A 145 -12.86 -13.68 0.84
C ASP A 145 -12.33 -13.79 2.27
N SER A 146 -12.39 -14.99 2.83
CA SER A 146 -12.02 -15.25 4.23
C SER A 146 -10.53 -15.54 4.45
N SER A 147 -9.72 -15.69 3.39
CA SER A 147 -8.30 -16.07 3.53
C SER A 147 -7.52 -15.07 4.39
N TYR A 148 -7.87 -13.78 4.28
CA TYR A 148 -7.14 -12.69 4.93
C TYR A 148 -8.02 -11.80 5.81
N ALA A 149 -9.35 -11.84 5.66
CA ALA A 149 -10.26 -10.96 6.41
C ALA A 149 -10.13 -11.10 7.95
N GLY A 150 -9.83 -12.31 8.42
CA GLY A 150 -9.73 -12.61 9.86
C GLY A 150 -8.67 -11.78 10.59
N ILE A 151 -7.57 -11.39 9.93
CA ILE A 151 -6.50 -10.63 10.60
C ILE A 151 -7.01 -9.25 11.03
N TYR A 152 -7.78 -8.58 10.19
CA TYR A 152 -8.30 -7.24 10.48
C TYR A 152 -9.35 -7.31 11.59
N GLN A 153 -10.17 -8.36 11.62
CA GLN A 153 -11.12 -8.57 12.70
C GLN A 153 -10.41 -8.70 14.06
N VAL A 154 -9.30 -9.44 14.13
CA VAL A 154 -8.50 -9.55 15.35
C VAL A 154 -7.95 -8.19 15.79
N VAL A 155 -7.45 -7.38 14.86
CA VAL A 155 -6.94 -6.03 15.18
C VAL A 155 -8.05 -5.12 15.71
N ILE A 156 -9.23 -5.16 15.08
CA ILE A 156 -10.39 -4.39 15.50
C ILE A 156 -10.81 -4.80 16.92
N ASP A 157 -10.92 -6.10 17.19
CA ASP A 157 -11.34 -6.60 18.50
C ASP A 157 -10.29 -6.33 19.58
N ASP A 158 -9.00 -6.40 19.24
CA ASP A 158 -7.91 -6.00 20.12
C ASP A 158 -7.98 -4.50 20.46
N CYS A 159 -8.21 -3.62 19.48
CA CYS A 159 -8.42 -2.19 19.74
C CYS A 159 -9.65 -1.91 20.59
N ARG A 160 -10.75 -2.66 20.41
CA ARG A 160 -11.95 -2.55 21.26
C ARG A 160 -11.67 -2.97 22.70
N ALA A 161 -10.86 -4.01 22.89
CA ALA A 161 -10.53 -4.53 24.22
C ALA A 161 -9.48 -3.68 24.96
N ASN A 162 -8.47 -3.19 24.23
CA ASN A 162 -7.25 -2.63 24.80
C ASN A 162 -7.02 -1.15 24.46
N GLY A 163 -7.92 -0.52 23.69
CA GLY A 163 -7.78 0.84 23.18
C GLY A 163 -6.84 0.94 21.98
N ALA A 164 -6.65 2.17 21.49
CA ALA A 164 -5.72 2.46 20.41
C ALA A 164 -4.28 2.04 20.78
N TYR A 165 -3.47 1.74 19.77
CA TYR A 165 -2.03 1.54 19.96
C TYR A 165 -1.36 2.87 20.34
N ASP A 166 -0.29 2.79 21.13
CA ASP A 166 0.52 3.93 21.53
C ASP A 166 1.86 3.90 20.78
N PRO A 167 2.03 4.76 19.75
CA PRO A 167 3.27 4.85 18.98
C PRO A 167 4.53 5.18 19.81
N THR A 168 4.37 5.69 21.04
CA THR A 168 5.52 6.06 21.89
C THR A 168 6.12 4.88 22.63
N THR A 169 5.38 3.76 22.74
CA THR A 169 5.78 2.59 23.53
C THR A 169 5.64 1.26 22.80
N MET A 170 4.89 1.21 21.70
CA MET A 170 4.68 -0.03 20.94
C MET A 170 5.97 -0.54 20.28
N GLY A 171 6.07 -1.85 20.12
CA GLY A 171 7.12 -2.50 19.34
C GLY A 171 6.90 -2.33 17.84
N THR A 172 7.69 -3.04 17.04
CA THR A 172 7.57 -3.04 15.57
C THR A 172 7.32 -4.42 14.98
N VAL A 173 6.66 -4.46 13.83
CA VAL A 173 6.41 -5.71 13.09
C VAL A 173 6.98 -5.62 11.67
N PRO A 174 8.28 -5.98 11.49
CA PRO A 174 8.87 -6.14 10.18
C PRO A 174 8.20 -7.29 9.40
N ASN A 175 8.34 -7.27 8.06
CA ASN A 175 7.84 -8.35 7.21
C ASN A 175 8.94 -8.96 6.33
N VAL A 176 8.90 -10.27 6.17
CA VAL A 176 9.64 -11.04 5.15
C VAL A 176 8.62 -11.73 4.24
N GLY A 177 8.43 -11.17 3.05
CA GLY A 177 7.37 -11.57 2.12
C GLY A 177 7.85 -12.47 0.98
N LEU A 178 7.10 -13.53 0.71
CA LEU A 178 7.28 -14.39 -0.47
C LEU A 178 6.63 -13.74 -1.70
N MET A 179 7.43 -13.19 -2.63
CA MET A 179 6.89 -12.52 -3.82
C MET A 179 7.62 -12.84 -5.14
N ALA A 180 8.81 -13.41 -5.09
CA ALA A 180 9.65 -13.62 -6.27
C ALA A 180 8.94 -14.48 -7.33
N GLN A 181 9.11 -14.11 -8.60
CA GLN A 181 8.55 -14.79 -9.77
C GLN A 181 7.01 -14.85 -9.78
N ALA A 182 6.36 -13.77 -9.33
CA ALA A 182 4.91 -13.62 -9.24
C ALA A 182 4.27 -14.75 -8.43
N ALA A 183 4.77 -14.93 -7.20
CA ALA A 183 4.28 -15.96 -6.29
C ALA A 183 2.79 -15.77 -5.96
N GLU A 184 2.08 -16.90 -5.85
CA GLU A 184 0.72 -17.00 -5.33
C GLU A 184 -0.33 -16.23 -6.18
N GLU A 185 -1.13 -15.36 -5.57
CA GLU A 185 -2.20 -14.62 -6.24
C GLU A 185 -1.70 -13.64 -7.30
N TYR A 186 -0.51 -13.05 -7.14
CA TYR A 186 0.02 -12.02 -8.04
C TYR A 186 0.38 -12.59 -9.41
N GLY A 187 0.57 -13.91 -9.50
CA GLY A 187 0.75 -14.63 -10.76
C GLY A 187 -0.53 -15.22 -11.32
N SER A 188 -1.71 -15.00 -10.73
CA SER A 188 -2.93 -15.76 -11.06
C SER A 188 -3.82 -15.14 -12.16
N HIS A 189 -3.52 -13.93 -12.61
CA HIS A 189 -4.46 -13.16 -13.44
C HIS A 189 -4.82 -13.82 -14.78
N ASP A 190 -3.84 -14.43 -15.45
CA ASP A 190 -4.01 -15.19 -16.69
C ASP A 190 -4.60 -16.60 -16.46
N LYS A 191 -4.86 -16.96 -15.20
CA LYS A 191 -5.43 -18.23 -14.74
C LYS A 191 -6.68 -18.02 -13.89
N THR A 192 -7.36 -16.89 -14.07
CA THR A 192 -8.59 -16.53 -13.37
C THR A 192 -9.71 -16.37 -14.39
N PHE A 193 -10.85 -17.02 -14.16
CA PHE A 193 -11.96 -17.10 -15.10
C PHE A 193 -13.30 -16.90 -14.39
N GLU A 194 -14.17 -16.09 -15.00
CA GLU A 194 -15.59 -16.09 -14.69
C GLU A 194 -16.26 -17.23 -15.46
N ILE A 195 -16.84 -18.18 -14.75
CA ILE A 195 -17.43 -19.38 -15.32
C ILE A 195 -18.70 -18.99 -16.08
N GLN A 196 -18.77 -19.38 -17.35
CA GLN A 196 -19.91 -19.05 -18.22
C GLN A 196 -21.03 -20.09 -18.18
N GLU A 197 -20.71 -21.34 -17.83
CA GLU A 197 -21.65 -22.45 -17.78
C GLU A 197 -21.29 -23.38 -16.63
N ALA A 198 -22.29 -23.95 -15.95
CA ALA A 198 -22.07 -24.89 -14.87
C ALA A 198 -21.41 -26.20 -15.37
N GLY A 199 -20.53 -26.77 -14.56
CA GLY A 199 -19.79 -27.97 -14.91
C GLY A 199 -18.60 -28.19 -13.99
N LYS A 200 -17.47 -28.64 -14.57
CA LYS A 200 -16.23 -28.91 -13.83
C LYS A 200 -15.05 -28.13 -14.39
N VAL A 201 -14.20 -27.63 -13.50
CA VAL A 201 -12.85 -27.16 -13.87
C VAL A 201 -11.83 -28.19 -13.40
N GLN A 202 -11.00 -28.66 -14.31
CA GLN A 202 -9.93 -29.63 -14.04
C GLN A 202 -8.56 -29.05 -14.41
N ILE A 203 -7.57 -29.27 -13.55
CA ILE A 203 -6.15 -29.13 -13.89
C ILE A 203 -5.62 -30.52 -14.20
N VAL A 204 -5.18 -30.73 -15.45
CA VAL A 204 -4.65 -32.02 -15.94
C VAL A 204 -3.18 -31.93 -16.27
N ASP A 205 -2.42 -32.98 -15.96
CA ASP A 205 -1.00 -33.07 -16.33
C ASP A 205 -0.81 -33.49 -17.80
N GLY A 206 0.45 -33.51 -18.26
CA GLY A 206 0.79 -33.92 -19.63
C GLY A 206 0.51 -35.39 -19.97
N SER A 207 0.19 -36.22 -18.96
CA SER A 207 -0.21 -37.63 -19.14
C SER A 207 -1.74 -37.80 -19.11
N GLY A 208 -2.50 -36.73 -18.89
CA GLY A 208 -3.96 -36.75 -18.77
C GLY A 208 -4.48 -37.08 -17.38
N ASN A 209 -3.63 -37.11 -16.34
CA ASN A 209 -4.09 -37.31 -14.97
C ASN A 209 -4.72 -36.01 -14.45
N VAL A 210 -5.90 -36.11 -13.84
CA VAL A 210 -6.54 -34.99 -13.14
C VAL A 210 -5.83 -34.77 -11.81
N LEU A 211 -5.23 -33.59 -11.64
CA LEU A 211 -4.53 -33.20 -10.43
C LEU A 211 -5.45 -32.49 -9.43
N ILE A 212 -6.32 -31.60 -9.94
CA ILE A 212 -7.25 -30.79 -9.16
C ILE A 212 -8.57 -30.73 -9.94
N GLU A 213 -9.71 -30.89 -9.26
CA GLU A 213 -11.04 -30.80 -9.84
C GLU A 213 -11.97 -30.00 -8.92
N HIS A 214 -12.81 -29.14 -9.50
CA HIS A 214 -13.88 -28.44 -8.79
C HIS A 214 -15.17 -28.50 -9.62
N GLU A 215 -16.30 -28.76 -8.96
CA GLU A 215 -17.62 -28.44 -9.51
C GLU A 215 -17.80 -26.92 -9.45
N VAL A 216 -18.31 -26.32 -10.54
CA VAL A 216 -18.50 -24.88 -10.68
C VAL A 216 -19.87 -24.56 -11.29
N SER A 217 -20.39 -23.39 -10.97
CA SER A 217 -21.63 -22.84 -11.51
C SER A 217 -21.37 -21.60 -12.37
N GLU A 218 -22.33 -21.25 -13.23
CA GLU A 218 -22.30 -19.97 -13.96
C GLU A 218 -22.15 -18.78 -13.00
N GLY A 219 -21.24 -17.87 -13.33
CA GLY A 219 -20.89 -16.69 -12.53
C GLY A 219 -19.86 -16.95 -11.41
N ASP A 220 -19.47 -18.20 -11.16
CA ASP A 220 -18.36 -18.47 -10.23
C ASP A 220 -17.05 -17.88 -10.77
N ILE A 221 -16.18 -17.46 -9.85
CA ILE A 221 -14.81 -17.03 -10.18
C ILE A 221 -13.88 -18.18 -9.81
N TRP A 222 -13.33 -18.86 -10.80
CA TRP A 222 -12.34 -19.91 -10.58
C TRP A 222 -10.93 -19.35 -10.83
N ARG A 223 -9.96 -19.70 -9.99
CA ARG A 223 -8.57 -19.25 -10.13
C ARG A 223 -7.56 -20.34 -9.80
N ALA A 224 -6.40 -20.29 -10.47
CA ALA A 224 -5.22 -21.08 -10.10
C ALA A 224 -3.99 -20.19 -9.81
N CYS A 225 -3.29 -20.54 -8.75
CA CYS A 225 -2.06 -19.88 -8.28
C CYS A 225 -0.85 -20.79 -8.47
N GLN A 226 0.34 -20.19 -8.53
CA GLN A 226 1.60 -20.95 -8.59
C GLN A 226 2.65 -20.30 -7.70
N THR A 227 3.46 -21.13 -7.06
CA THR A 227 4.63 -20.69 -6.30
C THR A 227 5.76 -21.64 -6.60
N LYS A 228 6.91 -21.09 -6.99
CA LYS A 228 8.07 -21.89 -7.39
C LYS A 228 8.93 -22.20 -6.16
N ASP A 229 9.59 -23.35 -6.20
CA ASP A 229 10.37 -23.87 -5.08
C ASP A 229 11.57 -22.98 -4.70
N ALA A 230 12.32 -22.49 -5.70
CA ALA A 230 13.48 -21.64 -5.45
C ALA A 230 13.12 -20.33 -4.72
N PRO A 231 12.05 -19.59 -5.09
CA PRO A 231 11.51 -18.50 -4.26
C PRO A 231 11.20 -18.87 -2.81
N ILE A 232 10.62 -20.06 -2.55
CA ILE A 232 10.29 -20.49 -1.18
C ILE A 232 11.57 -20.70 -0.37
N ARG A 233 12.58 -21.36 -0.95
CA ARG A 233 13.87 -21.60 -0.28
C ARG A 233 14.60 -20.29 0.04
N ASP A 234 14.60 -19.33 -0.89
CA ASP A 234 15.18 -18.00 -0.66
C ASP A 234 14.41 -17.21 0.41
N TRP A 235 13.08 -17.28 0.41
CA TRP A 235 12.23 -16.68 1.43
C TRP A 235 12.49 -17.22 2.84
N VAL A 236 12.66 -18.55 3.00
CA VAL A 236 13.04 -19.16 4.29
C VAL A 236 14.43 -18.70 4.73
N LYS A 237 15.40 -18.67 3.81
CA LYS A 237 16.75 -18.16 4.08
C LYS A 237 16.72 -16.70 4.56
N LEU A 238 15.94 -15.85 3.91
CA LEU A 238 15.80 -14.44 4.28
C LEU A 238 15.17 -14.30 5.67
N ALA A 239 14.14 -15.09 6.00
CA ALA A 239 13.52 -15.10 7.31
C ALA A 239 14.52 -15.43 8.43
N VAL A 240 15.31 -16.50 8.26
CA VAL A 240 16.37 -16.87 9.22
C VAL A 240 17.43 -15.79 9.32
N THR A 241 17.83 -15.21 8.18
CA THR A 241 18.85 -14.14 8.14
C THR A 241 18.38 -12.91 8.93
N ARG A 242 17.12 -12.49 8.77
CA ARG A 242 16.55 -11.35 9.50
C ARG A 242 16.38 -11.65 10.98
N ALA A 243 15.84 -12.81 11.34
CA ALA A 243 15.69 -13.23 12.74
C ALA A 243 17.04 -13.27 13.46
N ARG A 244 18.09 -13.77 12.80
CA ARG A 244 19.46 -13.78 13.32
C ARG A 244 20.03 -12.38 13.47
N ALA A 245 19.86 -11.52 12.47
CA ALA A 245 20.44 -10.17 12.49
C ALA A 245 19.82 -9.28 13.57
N SER A 246 18.51 -9.41 13.82
CA SER A 246 17.80 -8.57 14.80
C SER A 246 17.59 -9.24 16.17
N GLN A 247 17.87 -10.53 16.29
CA GLN A 247 17.54 -11.34 17.49
C GLN A 247 16.07 -11.21 17.90
N THR A 248 15.18 -11.18 16.90
CA THR A 248 13.73 -11.02 17.07
C THR A 248 13.00 -12.32 16.70
N PRO A 249 11.96 -12.73 17.46
CA PRO A 249 11.12 -13.86 17.06
C PRO A 249 10.53 -13.69 15.67
N ALA A 250 10.54 -14.76 14.87
CA ALA A 250 9.98 -14.78 13.53
C ALA A 250 8.85 -15.80 13.42
N VAL A 251 7.68 -15.35 12.98
CA VAL A 251 6.48 -16.18 12.86
C VAL A 251 6.13 -16.34 11.39
N PHE A 252 6.05 -17.57 10.91
CA PHE A 252 5.48 -17.91 9.61
C PHE A 252 3.96 -17.95 9.71
N TRP A 253 3.27 -17.10 8.93
CA TRP A 253 1.81 -16.97 8.98
C TRP A 253 1.20 -17.89 7.94
N LEU A 254 1.00 -19.15 8.32
CA LEU A 254 0.54 -20.22 7.43
C LEU A 254 -0.55 -21.03 8.13
N ASP A 255 -1.70 -21.15 7.47
CA ASP A 255 -2.85 -21.90 7.97
C ASP A 255 -2.81 -23.37 7.52
N GLU A 256 -2.63 -24.31 8.44
CA GLU A 256 -2.58 -25.73 8.11
C GLU A 256 -3.89 -26.26 7.49
N ASP A 257 -5.02 -25.58 7.74
CA ASP A 257 -6.32 -25.93 7.16
C ASP A 257 -6.48 -25.42 5.71
N ARG A 258 -5.57 -24.56 5.24
CA ARG A 258 -5.51 -24.09 3.84
C ARG A 258 -4.52 -24.97 3.07
N ALA A 259 -5.02 -25.72 2.08
CA ALA A 259 -4.21 -26.70 1.33
C ALA A 259 -2.92 -26.11 0.70
N HIS A 260 -2.95 -24.84 0.27
CA HIS A 260 -1.75 -24.14 -0.21
C HIS A 260 -0.71 -23.96 0.90
N ASP A 261 -1.13 -23.37 2.01
CA ASP A 261 -0.28 -23.11 3.18
C ASP A 261 0.24 -24.41 3.79
N ALA A 262 -0.55 -25.49 3.85
CA ALA A 262 -0.08 -26.80 4.30
C ALA A 262 1.12 -27.32 3.49
N ASN A 263 1.13 -27.10 2.16
CA ASN A 263 2.28 -27.41 1.31
C ASN A 263 3.47 -26.47 1.59
N LEU A 264 3.23 -25.19 1.85
CA LEU A 264 4.28 -24.26 2.27
C LEU A 264 4.87 -24.63 3.62
N ILE A 265 4.07 -25.06 4.60
CA ILE A 265 4.53 -25.52 5.92
C ILE A 265 5.49 -26.71 5.76
N ALA A 266 5.17 -27.66 4.88
CA ALA A 266 6.07 -28.78 4.59
C ALA A 266 7.42 -28.29 4.04
N LYS A 267 7.41 -27.32 3.13
CA LYS A 267 8.62 -26.72 2.56
C LYS A 267 9.43 -25.89 3.56
N VAL A 268 8.77 -25.10 4.40
CA VAL A 268 9.41 -24.34 5.48
C VAL A 268 10.12 -25.30 6.44
N ASN A 269 9.45 -26.37 6.88
CA ASN A 269 10.04 -27.38 7.76
C ASN A 269 11.21 -28.15 7.10
N GLU A 270 11.18 -28.32 5.78
CA GLU A 270 12.28 -28.88 5.01
C GLU A 270 13.49 -27.93 5.02
N TYR A 271 13.28 -26.67 4.62
CA TYR A 271 14.37 -25.72 4.39
C TYR A 271 14.94 -25.06 5.66
N LEU A 272 14.18 -24.98 6.76
CA LEU A 272 14.73 -24.54 8.05
C LEU A 272 15.90 -25.43 8.52
N LYS A 273 15.94 -26.71 8.11
CA LYS A 273 17.03 -27.65 8.45
C LYS A 273 18.34 -27.34 7.72
N GLU A 274 18.30 -26.51 6.69
CA GLU A 274 19.48 -26.10 5.92
C GLU A 274 20.19 -24.88 6.53
N HIS A 275 19.63 -24.32 7.60
CA HIS A 275 20.13 -23.12 8.26
C HIS A 275 20.43 -23.37 9.73
N ASP A 276 21.40 -22.62 10.26
CA ASP A 276 21.61 -22.57 11.70
C ASP A 276 20.50 -21.74 12.35
N THR A 277 19.62 -22.44 13.08
CA THR A 277 18.50 -21.88 13.83
C THR A 277 18.72 -21.92 15.34
N GLU A 278 19.92 -22.31 15.81
CA GLU A 278 20.23 -22.38 17.24
C GLU A 278 20.09 -20.99 17.88
N GLY A 279 19.34 -20.89 18.97
CA GLY A 279 19.08 -19.63 19.67
C GLY A 279 18.08 -18.68 18.98
N LEU A 280 17.43 -19.10 17.88
CA LEU A 280 16.34 -18.33 17.26
C LEU A 280 14.97 -18.84 17.73
N ASP A 281 14.04 -17.91 17.93
CA ASP A 281 12.62 -18.23 18.11
C ASP A 281 11.91 -18.14 16.75
N ILE A 282 11.68 -19.29 16.12
CA ILE A 282 10.99 -19.41 14.82
C ILE A 282 9.76 -20.28 14.99
N GLN A 283 8.59 -19.75 14.66
CA GLN A 283 7.30 -20.40 14.87
C GLN A 283 6.48 -20.42 13.59
N ILE A 284 5.52 -21.35 13.49
CA ILE A 284 4.52 -21.40 12.41
C ILE A 284 3.15 -21.32 13.06
N MET A 285 2.32 -20.37 12.64
CA MET A 285 0.97 -20.15 13.16
C MET A 285 0.01 -19.75 12.05
N ALA A 286 -1.26 -20.17 12.16
CA ALA A 286 -2.32 -19.65 11.31
C ALA A 286 -2.44 -18.12 11.44
N PRO A 287 -2.78 -17.37 10.37
CA PRO A 287 -2.75 -15.90 10.36
C PRO A 287 -3.48 -15.22 11.53
N VAL A 288 -4.64 -15.75 11.95
CA VAL A 288 -5.42 -15.23 13.09
C VAL A 288 -4.68 -15.41 14.43
N LYS A 289 -3.99 -16.53 14.61
CA LYS A 289 -3.18 -16.79 15.82
C LYS A 289 -1.89 -15.97 15.80
N ALA A 290 -1.24 -15.90 14.64
CA ALA A 290 -0.02 -15.14 14.43
C ALA A 290 -0.25 -13.65 14.73
N ILE A 291 -1.31 -13.04 14.19
CA ILE A 291 -1.57 -11.63 14.47
C ILE A 291 -1.91 -11.41 15.94
N ALA A 292 -2.71 -12.27 16.58
CA ALA A 292 -3.00 -12.14 18.02
C ALA A 292 -1.72 -12.18 18.88
N PHE A 293 -0.81 -13.13 18.61
CA PHE A 293 0.50 -13.21 19.25
C PHE A 293 1.33 -11.95 19.03
N THR A 294 1.37 -11.46 17.78
CA THR A 294 2.09 -10.24 17.42
C THR A 294 1.50 -9.01 18.12
N LEU A 295 0.18 -8.87 18.22
CA LEU A 295 -0.48 -7.75 18.90
C LEU A 295 -0.25 -7.77 20.42
N GLU A 296 -0.18 -8.95 21.04
CA GLU A 296 0.18 -9.05 22.46
C GLU A 296 1.60 -8.52 22.71
N ARG A 297 2.55 -8.86 21.84
CA ARG A 297 3.95 -8.43 21.92
C ARG A 297 4.10 -6.94 21.61
N ILE A 298 3.48 -6.46 20.54
CA ILE A 298 3.62 -5.07 20.10
C ILE A 298 3.15 -4.09 21.19
N ARG A 299 2.09 -4.43 21.94
CA ARG A 299 1.59 -3.62 23.07
C ARG A 299 2.52 -3.60 24.27
N LYS A 300 3.45 -4.56 24.38
CA LYS A 300 4.48 -4.61 25.44
C LYS A 300 5.80 -3.93 25.02
N GLY A 301 5.84 -3.32 23.83
CA GLY A 301 7.08 -2.77 23.29
C GLY A 301 8.00 -3.83 22.70
N GLU A 302 7.48 -5.02 22.39
CA GLU A 302 8.26 -6.15 21.88
C GLU A 302 8.05 -6.36 20.37
N ASP A 303 9.13 -6.63 19.66
CA ASP A 303 9.11 -6.78 18.20
C ASP A 303 8.76 -8.20 17.76
N THR A 304 8.15 -8.36 16.58
CA THR A 304 7.89 -9.67 15.97
C THR A 304 8.08 -9.61 14.47
N ILE A 305 8.90 -10.46 13.87
CA ILE A 305 9.01 -10.56 12.41
C ILE A 305 7.83 -11.39 11.90
N SER A 306 7.02 -10.81 11.01
CA SER A 306 6.02 -11.54 10.23
C SER A 306 6.67 -12.13 8.98
N VAL A 307 6.52 -13.44 8.77
CA VAL A 307 7.06 -14.15 7.61
C VAL A 307 5.88 -14.72 6.83
N THR A 308 5.57 -14.12 5.68
CA THR A 308 4.25 -14.30 5.06
C THR A 308 4.31 -14.56 3.56
N GLY A 309 3.20 -15.08 3.02
CA GLY A 309 2.90 -15.05 1.59
C GLY A 309 2.76 -13.63 1.03
N ASN A 310 2.55 -13.53 -0.27
CA ASN A 310 2.57 -12.31 -1.06
C ASN A 310 1.45 -11.32 -0.70
N VAL A 311 0.22 -11.81 -0.52
CA VAL A 311 -0.92 -10.94 -0.15
C VAL A 311 -0.75 -10.40 1.26
N LEU A 312 -0.41 -11.26 2.22
CA LEU A 312 -0.18 -10.85 3.61
C LEU A 312 1.03 -9.93 3.74
N ARG A 313 2.08 -10.08 2.92
CA ARG A 313 3.18 -9.11 2.84
C ARG A 313 2.59 -7.72 2.64
N ASP A 314 1.78 -7.54 1.60
CA ASP A 314 1.21 -6.24 1.28
C ASP A 314 0.34 -5.69 2.41
N TYR A 315 -0.55 -6.53 2.95
CA TYR A 315 -1.51 -6.10 3.98
C TYR A 315 -0.80 -5.67 5.27
N LEU A 316 0.22 -6.42 5.69
CA LEU A 316 0.93 -6.17 6.94
C LEU A 316 1.92 -5.01 6.81
N THR A 317 2.53 -4.81 5.63
CA THR A 317 3.43 -3.67 5.38
C THR A 317 2.70 -2.35 5.22
N ASP A 318 1.37 -2.34 5.03
CA ASP A 318 0.56 -1.15 5.25
C ASP A 318 0.04 -1.07 6.69
N LEU A 319 -0.51 -2.17 7.22
CA LEU A 319 -1.16 -2.19 8.54
C LEU A 319 -0.25 -1.69 9.66
N PHE A 320 0.87 -2.36 9.88
CA PHE A 320 1.73 -2.04 11.03
C PHE A 320 2.40 -0.68 10.89
N PRO A 321 3.00 -0.31 9.74
CA PRO A 321 3.57 1.03 9.57
C PRO A 321 2.56 2.17 9.70
N ILE A 322 1.30 1.98 9.29
CA ILE A 322 0.26 3.01 9.50
C ILE A 322 -0.07 3.16 10.98
N LEU A 323 -0.05 2.08 11.77
CA LEU A 323 -0.28 2.12 13.21
C LEU A 323 0.94 2.70 13.96
N GLU A 324 2.15 2.29 13.58
CA GLU A 324 3.43 2.68 14.22
C GLU A 324 3.86 4.10 13.84
N LEU A 325 3.87 4.43 12.55
CA LEU A 325 4.49 5.64 12.00
C LEU A 325 3.46 6.63 11.43
N GLY A 326 2.20 6.22 11.40
CA GLY A 326 1.13 6.99 10.80
C GLY A 326 1.12 7.02 9.28
N THR A 327 2.00 6.27 8.62
CA THR A 327 2.11 6.14 7.16
C THR A 327 3.00 4.96 6.80
N SER A 328 2.70 4.26 5.71
CA SER A 328 3.55 3.19 5.14
C SER A 328 4.64 3.70 4.19
N ALA A 329 4.70 5.02 3.94
CA ALA A 329 5.73 5.64 3.11
C ALA A 329 7.11 5.78 3.81
N LYS A 330 7.17 5.58 5.13
CA LYS A 330 8.38 5.76 5.94
C LYS A 330 9.04 4.42 6.29
N MET A 331 9.14 3.53 5.30
CA MET A 331 9.62 2.16 5.48
C MET A 331 10.78 1.85 4.54
N LEU A 332 11.68 0.99 5.00
CA LEU A 332 12.63 0.32 4.13
C LEU A 332 11.93 -0.87 3.45
N SER A 333 11.92 -0.90 2.12
CA SER A 333 11.50 -2.07 1.33
C SER A 333 12.68 -2.53 0.48
N VAL A 334 13.37 -3.56 0.97
CA VAL A 334 14.58 -4.11 0.35
C VAL A 334 14.26 -5.45 -0.29
N VAL A 335 14.58 -5.58 -1.57
CA VAL A 335 14.37 -6.79 -2.37
C VAL A 335 15.73 -7.32 -2.83
N PRO A 336 16.33 -8.27 -2.08
CA PRO A 336 17.50 -9.00 -2.53
C PRO A 336 17.12 -9.78 -3.79
N LEU A 337 17.64 -9.38 -4.95
CA LEU A 337 17.36 -10.08 -6.20
C LEU A 337 18.07 -11.43 -6.18
N MET A 338 17.37 -12.49 -6.59
CA MET A 338 17.92 -13.86 -6.59
C MET A 338 19.24 -14.00 -7.38
N ASN A 339 19.51 -13.09 -8.33
CA ASN A 339 20.73 -13.06 -9.13
C ASN A 339 21.88 -12.21 -8.50
N GLY A 340 21.73 -11.79 -7.24
CA GLY A 340 22.78 -11.09 -6.46
C GLY A 340 22.73 -9.56 -6.50
N GLY A 341 21.80 -8.95 -7.24
CA GLY A 341 21.56 -7.50 -7.19
C GLY A 341 20.63 -7.10 -6.04
N GLY A 342 20.42 -5.79 -5.86
CA GLY A 342 19.45 -5.23 -4.93
C GLY A 342 18.45 -4.33 -5.64
N LEU A 343 17.18 -4.44 -5.26
CA LEU A 343 16.13 -3.48 -5.58
C LEU A 343 15.63 -2.86 -4.27
N PHE A 344 15.52 -1.53 -4.24
CA PHE A 344 15.18 -0.75 -3.05
C PHE A 344 13.95 0.08 -3.36
N GLU A 345 12.79 -0.35 -2.90
CA GLU A 345 11.56 0.40 -3.07
C GLU A 345 11.49 1.48 -1.97
N THR A 346 11.00 2.67 -2.35
CA THR A 346 11.07 3.88 -1.52
C THR A 346 9.94 3.96 -0.49
N GLY A 347 9.32 2.83 -0.15
CA GLY A 347 8.13 2.72 0.72
C GLY A 347 7.15 1.67 0.20
N ALA A 348 6.13 1.35 1.00
CA ALA A 348 5.12 0.33 0.65
C ALA A 348 3.79 0.92 0.13
N GLY A 349 3.62 2.24 0.19
CA GLY A 349 2.39 2.93 -0.22
C GLY A 349 2.26 3.21 -1.73
N GLY A 350 1.11 3.74 -2.14
CA GLY A 350 0.83 4.15 -3.52
C GLY A 350 1.32 5.56 -3.90
N SER A 351 1.00 6.00 -5.12
CA SER A 351 1.44 7.29 -5.70
C SER A 351 0.65 8.55 -5.26
N ALA A 352 -0.23 8.41 -4.26
CA ALA A 352 -0.95 9.49 -3.59
C ALA A 352 -1.60 10.56 -4.52
N PRO A 353 -2.63 10.23 -5.32
CA PRO A 353 -3.27 11.17 -6.28
C PRO A 353 -3.83 12.45 -5.62
N LYS A 354 -4.23 12.39 -4.35
CA LYS A 354 -4.68 13.57 -3.57
C LYS A 354 -3.56 14.58 -3.31
N HIS A 355 -2.28 14.19 -3.41
CA HIS A 355 -1.14 15.10 -3.30
C HIS A 355 -0.99 15.92 -4.59
N VAL A 356 -1.16 15.28 -5.75
CA VAL A 356 -1.15 15.98 -7.05
C VAL A 356 -2.27 17.01 -7.14
N GLN A 357 -3.47 16.70 -6.64
CA GLN A 357 -4.57 17.66 -6.58
C GLN A 357 -4.22 18.92 -5.75
N GLN A 358 -3.52 18.75 -4.62
CA GLN A 358 -3.05 19.88 -3.82
C GLN A 358 -1.98 20.68 -4.56
N LEU A 359 -0.99 20.01 -5.15
CA LEU A 359 0.04 20.66 -5.94
C LEU A 359 -0.58 21.53 -7.05
N LEU A 360 -1.51 21.00 -7.85
CA LEU A 360 -2.12 21.75 -8.95
C LEU A 360 -2.97 22.94 -8.47
N LYS A 361 -3.62 22.79 -7.32
CA LYS A 361 -4.54 23.82 -6.78
C LYS A 361 -3.82 24.95 -6.07
N GLU A 362 -2.81 24.64 -5.28
CA GLU A 362 -2.18 25.59 -4.35
C GLU A 362 -0.65 25.47 -4.28
N ASN A 363 -0.04 24.81 -5.27
CA ASN A 363 1.41 24.66 -5.42
C ASN A 363 2.11 24.22 -4.14
N HIS A 364 1.52 23.27 -3.42
CA HIS A 364 2.09 22.67 -2.21
C HIS A 364 2.08 21.14 -2.36
N LEU A 365 3.27 20.53 -2.27
CA LEU A 365 3.42 19.08 -2.38
C LEU A 365 3.74 18.48 -1.01
N ARG A 366 2.75 17.87 -0.36
CA ARG A 366 2.88 17.21 0.95
C ARG A 366 3.40 15.76 0.89
N TRP A 367 4.03 15.37 -0.21
CA TRP A 367 4.65 14.04 -0.34
C TRP A 367 5.92 13.99 0.52
N ASP A 368 6.02 13.00 1.41
CA ASP A 368 7.21 12.81 2.27
C ASP A 368 8.18 11.85 1.58
N SER A 369 9.33 12.36 1.16
CA SER A 369 10.38 11.61 0.46
C SER A 369 11.31 10.83 1.38
N LEU A 370 11.02 10.71 2.68
CA LEU A 370 11.88 9.98 3.62
C LEU A 370 12.24 8.57 3.14
N GLY A 371 11.29 7.83 2.57
CA GLY A 371 11.55 6.50 2.04
C GLY A 371 12.51 6.49 0.83
N GLU A 372 12.55 7.56 0.03
CA GLU A 372 13.54 7.74 -1.04
C GLU A 372 14.94 7.93 -0.46
N PHE A 373 15.06 8.68 0.64
CA PHE A 373 16.34 8.94 1.30
C PHE A 373 16.90 7.66 1.92
N LEU A 374 16.03 6.91 2.61
CA LEU A 374 16.37 5.62 3.21
C LEU A 374 16.77 4.58 2.15
N ALA A 375 16.00 4.47 1.06
CA ALA A 375 16.32 3.55 -0.04
C ALA A 375 17.65 3.91 -0.72
N LEU A 376 17.95 5.19 -0.87
CA LEU A 376 19.21 5.66 -1.47
C LEU A 376 20.42 5.32 -0.58
N ALA A 377 20.31 5.48 0.74
CA ALA A 377 21.37 5.11 1.67
C ALA A 377 21.69 3.60 1.59
N VAL A 378 20.66 2.75 1.64
CA VAL A 378 20.82 1.29 1.50
C VAL A 378 21.32 0.91 0.11
N SER A 379 20.93 1.64 -0.93
CA SER A 379 21.47 1.42 -2.28
C SER A 379 22.97 1.71 -2.35
N PHE A 380 23.46 2.76 -1.69
CA PHE A 380 24.89 3.05 -1.61
C PHE A 380 25.64 2.00 -0.78
N GLU A 381 25.08 1.57 0.35
CA GLU A 381 25.65 0.50 1.17
C GLU A 381 25.75 -0.83 0.38
N HIS A 382 24.71 -1.18 -0.36
CA HIS A 382 24.73 -2.35 -1.24
C HIS A 382 25.82 -2.23 -2.32
N LEU A 383 25.96 -1.07 -2.95
CA LEU A 383 27.03 -0.84 -3.93
C LEU A 383 28.41 -0.98 -3.28
N ALA A 384 28.60 -0.41 -2.09
CA ALA A 384 29.85 -0.48 -1.34
C ALA A 384 30.23 -1.92 -1.00
N THR A 385 29.31 -2.67 -0.41
CA THR A 385 29.54 -4.06 0.05
C THR A 385 29.72 -5.04 -1.10
N THR A 386 29.02 -4.87 -2.23
CA THR A 386 29.11 -5.79 -3.38
C THR A 386 30.28 -5.50 -4.31
N THR A 387 30.77 -4.26 -4.38
CA THR A 387 31.84 -3.86 -5.31
C THR A 387 33.14 -3.45 -4.62
N GLY A 388 33.15 -3.26 -3.30
CA GLY A 388 34.28 -2.69 -2.56
C GLY A 388 34.44 -1.18 -2.75
N ASN A 389 33.39 -0.47 -3.20
CA ASN A 389 33.45 0.98 -3.43
C ASN A 389 33.39 1.75 -2.09
N ALA A 390 34.56 2.12 -1.57
CA ALA A 390 34.68 2.85 -0.30
C ALA A 390 33.97 4.21 -0.31
N ARG A 391 33.95 4.93 -1.44
CA ARG A 391 33.23 6.22 -1.55
C ARG A 391 31.72 6.04 -1.45
N ALA A 392 31.18 4.94 -1.97
CA ALA A 392 29.77 4.63 -1.80
C ALA A 392 29.42 4.41 -0.32
N GLN A 393 30.31 3.78 0.48
CA GLN A 393 30.10 3.66 1.92
C GLN A 393 30.04 5.03 2.60
N VAL A 394 30.97 5.93 2.26
CA VAL A 394 30.97 7.30 2.81
C VAL A 394 29.66 8.03 2.46
N LEU A 395 29.16 7.89 1.23
CA LEU A 395 27.88 8.46 0.82
C LEU A 395 26.69 7.87 1.62
N ALA A 396 26.67 6.55 1.84
CA ALA A 396 25.65 5.89 2.66
C ALA A 396 25.66 6.42 4.10
N ASP A 397 26.82 6.36 4.77
CA ASP A 397 26.95 6.72 6.18
C ASP A 397 26.63 8.20 6.43
N THR A 398 27.03 9.08 5.52
CA THR A 398 26.73 10.51 5.59
C THR A 398 25.26 10.82 5.31
N LEU A 399 24.61 10.08 4.39
CA LEU A 399 23.19 10.23 4.10
C LEU A 399 22.33 9.73 5.26
N ASP A 400 22.72 8.64 5.92
CA ASP A 400 22.04 8.14 7.12
C ASP A 400 22.10 9.16 8.26
N ARG A 401 23.29 9.73 8.53
CA ARG A 401 23.43 10.80 9.53
C ARG A 401 22.64 12.06 9.17
N ALA A 402 22.64 12.45 7.89
CA ALA A 402 21.85 13.57 7.41
C ALA A 402 20.34 13.33 7.59
N THR A 403 19.87 12.11 7.32
CA THR A 403 18.48 11.69 7.53
C THR A 403 18.13 11.71 9.02
N GLY A 404 19.05 11.31 9.90
CA GLY A 404 18.90 11.44 11.35
C GLY A 404 18.71 12.89 11.80
N THR A 405 19.58 13.80 11.35
CA THR A 405 19.45 15.25 11.63
C THR A 405 18.14 15.80 11.05
N PHE A 406 17.77 15.41 9.83
CA PHE A 406 16.52 15.80 9.18
C PHE A 406 15.28 15.46 10.03
N LEU A 407 15.26 14.27 10.64
CA LEU A 407 14.19 13.82 11.52
C LEU A 407 14.20 14.59 12.85
N LEU A 408 15.36 14.76 13.48
CA LEU A 408 15.51 15.48 14.76
C LEU A 408 15.08 16.95 14.65
N GLU A 409 15.40 17.60 13.52
CA GLU A 409 15.06 18.99 13.23
C GLU A 409 13.65 19.15 12.63
N ASN A 410 12.88 18.07 12.57
CA ASN A 410 11.50 18.01 12.08
C ASN A 410 11.32 18.69 10.71
N LYS A 411 12.16 18.33 9.73
CA LYS A 411 12.16 18.93 8.38
C LYS A 411 11.33 18.17 7.35
N SER A 412 10.45 17.27 7.80
CA SER A 412 9.43 16.65 6.94
C SER A 412 8.43 17.69 6.40
N PRO A 413 7.81 17.44 5.24
CA PRO A 413 6.77 18.29 4.69
C PRO A 413 5.57 18.45 5.64
N SER A 414 5.09 19.68 5.79
CA SER A 414 3.78 19.96 6.35
C SER A 414 2.68 19.61 5.34
N ARG A 415 1.42 19.75 5.77
CA ARG A 415 0.22 19.49 4.98
C ARG A 415 -0.43 20.78 4.45
N ARG A 416 0.04 21.96 4.85
CA ARG A 416 -0.59 23.26 4.57
C ARG A 416 0.28 24.12 3.67
N ALA A 417 -0.34 24.71 2.64
CA ALA A 417 0.32 25.72 1.82
C ALA A 417 0.83 26.91 2.66
N GLY A 418 2.02 27.41 2.31
CA GLY A 418 2.76 28.42 3.06
C GLY A 418 3.71 27.87 4.12
N GLU A 419 3.60 26.57 4.46
CA GLU A 419 4.56 25.87 5.31
C GLU A 419 5.55 25.05 4.45
N LEU A 420 6.56 24.45 5.08
CA LEU A 420 7.56 23.62 4.41
C LEU A 420 6.88 22.47 3.65
N ASP A 421 7.23 22.26 2.38
CA ASP A 421 6.69 21.17 1.57
C ASP A 421 7.81 20.21 1.11
N ASN A 422 7.50 19.27 0.22
CA ASN A 422 8.46 18.30 -0.34
C ASN A 422 9.77 18.94 -0.83
N ARG A 423 9.70 20.06 -1.56
CA ARG A 423 10.88 20.74 -2.13
C ARG A 423 11.75 21.32 -1.02
N GLY A 424 11.13 21.89 -0.01
CA GLY A 424 11.82 22.37 1.19
C GLY A 424 12.51 21.24 1.96
N SER A 425 11.86 20.09 2.08
CA SER A 425 12.45 18.90 2.73
C SER A 425 13.71 18.41 2.00
N HIS A 426 13.69 18.41 0.66
CA HIS A 426 14.84 18.04 -0.17
C HIS A 426 16.01 19.02 0.02
N TYR A 427 15.74 20.32 0.13
CA TYR A 427 16.77 21.31 0.46
C TYR A 427 17.44 21.02 1.80
N PHE A 428 16.67 20.77 2.87
CA PHE A 428 17.24 20.48 4.18
C PHE A 428 18.06 19.20 4.18
N LEU A 429 17.60 18.13 3.53
CA LEU A 429 18.40 16.92 3.37
C LEU A 429 19.71 17.21 2.64
N ALA A 430 19.66 17.92 1.51
CA ALA A 430 20.86 18.27 0.76
C ALA A 430 21.86 19.10 1.58
N ARG A 431 21.36 20.04 2.41
CA ARG A 431 22.20 20.81 3.34
C ARG A 431 22.88 19.89 4.36
N TYR A 432 22.10 19.10 5.10
CA TYR A 432 22.66 18.21 6.13
C TYR A 432 23.62 17.18 5.54
N TRP A 433 23.32 16.65 4.36
CA TRP A 433 24.20 15.70 3.70
C TRP A 433 25.51 16.33 3.24
N ALA A 434 25.47 17.52 2.64
CA ALA A 434 26.68 18.26 2.29
C ALA A 434 27.53 18.59 3.54
N GLU A 435 26.90 18.94 4.67
CA GLU A 435 27.58 19.15 5.94
C GLU A 435 28.26 17.88 6.47
N GLU A 436 27.58 16.74 6.43
CA GLU A 436 28.16 15.45 6.85
C GLU A 436 29.30 15.00 5.93
N LEU A 437 29.17 15.22 4.62
CA LEU A 437 30.23 14.96 3.64
C LEU A 437 31.44 15.86 3.84
N ALA A 438 31.26 17.12 4.22
CA ALA A 438 32.34 18.05 4.52
C ALA A 438 33.05 17.75 5.85
N LYS A 439 32.35 17.14 6.83
CA LYS A 439 32.88 16.86 8.18
C LYS A 439 33.60 15.51 8.29
N GLN A 440 33.23 14.51 7.48
CA GLN A 440 33.79 13.16 7.57
C GLN A 440 35.31 13.12 7.26
N THR A 441 35.99 12.10 7.75
CA THR A 441 37.46 11.95 7.67
C THR A 441 37.93 10.73 6.89
N ASP A 442 37.01 9.97 6.30
CA ASP A 442 37.31 8.72 5.58
C ASP A 442 37.76 9.00 4.13
N ASP A 443 37.30 10.10 3.53
CA ASP A 443 37.73 10.57 2.21
C ASP A 443 37.96 12.10 2.20
N ALA A 444 39.22 12.51 2.27
CA ALA A 444 39.61 13.92 2.34
C ALA A 444 39.26 14.72 1.07
N ASP A 445 39.29 14.09 -0.11
CA ASP A 445 38.96 14.75 -1.38
C ASP A 445 37.47 15.03 -1.45
N LEU A 446 36.65 14.07 -1.01
CA LEU A 446 35.20 14.23 -0.93
C LEU A 446 34.82 15.33 0.08
N ALA A 447 35.47 15.36 1.24
CA ALA A 447 35.27 16.44 2.22
C ALA A 447 35.62 17.82 1.67
N ALA A 448 36.77 17.93 0.99
CA ALA A 448 37.20 19.17 0.35
C ALA A 448 36.24 19.64 -0.75
N ALA A 449 35.71 18.71 -1.56
CA ALA A 449 34.76 19.00 -2.63
C ALA A 449 33.40 19.51 -2.09
N PHE A 450 32.91 18.93 -0.98
CA PHE A 450 31.61 19.31 -0.40
C PHE A 450 31.69 20.49 0.58
N SER A 451 32.87 20.84 1.10
CA SER A 451 33.06 22.01 1.97
C SER A 451 32.47 23.32 1.43
N PRO A 452 32.76 23.77 0.18
CA PRO A 452 32.15 24.99 -0.35
C PRO A 452 30.64 24.87 -0.55
N VAL A 453 30.13 23.70 -0.94
CA VAL A 453 28.70 23.45 -1.13
C VAL A 453 27.95 23.53 0.19
N ALA A 454 28.48 22.91 1.24
CA ALA A 454 27.92 22.99 2.60
C ALA A 454 27.86 24.44 3.10
N GLY A 455 28.92 25.22 2.88
CA GLY A 455 28.97 26.64 3.25
C GLY A 455 27.94 27.49 2.49
N GLU A 456 27.78 27.26 1.18
CA GLU A 456 26.81 27.98 0.35
C GLU A 456 25.35 27.62 0.69
N LEU A 457 25.05 26.33 0.92
CA LEU A 457 23.71 25.88 1.33
C LEU A 457 23.32 26.44 2.71
N SER A 458 24.26 26.45 3.67
CA SER A 458 24.03 26.97 5.01
C SER A 458 23.85 28.50 5.03
N SER A 459 24.74 29.24 4.36
CA SER A 459 24.69 30.71 4.36
C SER A 459 23.50 31.30 3.60
N LYS A 460 22.84 30.53 2.73
CA LYS A 460 21.70 30.96 1.92
C LYS A 460 20.38 30.33 2.32
N GLU A 461 20.29 29.71 3.50
CA GLU A 461 19.09 29.02 3.97
C GLU A 461 17.84 29.89 3.89
N GLU A 462 17.87 31.09 4.48
CA GLU A 462 16.71 32.00 4.50
C GLU A 462 16.24 32.36 3.09
N THR A 463 17.17 32.63 2.16
CA THR A 463 16.84 32.95 0.77
C THR A 463 16.23 31.75 0.05
N ILE A 464 16.83 30.56 0.18
CA ILE A 464 16.35 29.35 -0.49
C ILE A 464 14.95 28.98 0.02
N VAL A 465 14.76 28.95 1.34
CA VAL A 465 13.47 28.63 1.95
C VAL A 465 12.41 29.67 1.57
N GLY A 466 12.78 30.96 1.53
CA GLY A 466 11.91 32.03 1.05
C GLY A 466 11.45 31.82 -0.40
N GLU A 467 12.39 31.57 -1.32
CA GLU A 467 12.09 31.30 -2.74
C GLU A 467 11.17 30.07 -2.93
N LEU A 468 11.34 29.02 -2.11
CA LEU A 468 10.49 27.83 -2.15
C LEU A 468 9.08 28.07 -1.56
N ALA A 469 8.95 28.99 -0.61
CA ALA A 469 7.67 29.32 0.04
C ALA A 469 6.85 30.31 -0.78
N GLU A 470 7.47 31.31 -1.41
CA GLU A 470 6.81 32.40 -2.15
C GLU A 470 5.92 31.91 -3.32
N VAL A 471 6.24 30.75 -3.89
CA VAL A 471 5.45 30.18 -5.01
C VAL A 471 4.20 29.43 -4.56
N GLN A 472 4.04 29.16 -3.26
CA GLN A 472 2.90 28.40 -2.72
C GLN A 472 1.62 29.25 -2.64
N GLY A 473 0.47 28.57 -2.51
CA GLY A 473 -0.85 29.20 -2.33
C GLY A 473 -1.55 29.60 -3.64
N SER A 474 -0.91 29.37 -4.79
CA SER A 474 -1.47 29.67 -6.12
C SER A 474 -1.55 28.41 -6.99
N PRO A 475 -2.54 28.32 -7.91
CA PRO A 475 -2.59 27.21 -8.86
C PRO A 475 -1.38 27.17 -9.78
N VAL A 476 -1.01 25.96 -10.24
CA VAL A 476 0.06 25.74 -11.21
C VAL A 476 -0.38 24.81 -12.33
N ASP A 477 0.19 25.00 -13.52
CA ASP A 477 0.02 24.14 -14.68
C ASP A 477 1.32 23.37 -14.96
N ILE A 478 1.23 22.05 -14.94
CA ILE A 478 2.34 21.15 -15.30
C ILE A 478 2.18 20.56 -16.71
N GLY A 479 1.16 20.96 -17.48
CA GLY A 479 0.95 20.53 -18.87
C GLY A 479 0.37 19.12 -19.05
N GLY A 480 -0.17 18.51 -18.00
CA GLY A 480 -0.76 17.18 -18.05
C GLY A 480 -0.94 16.55 -16.67
N TYR A 481 -1.48 15.34 -16.60
CA TYR A 481 -1.59 14.57 -15.35
C TYR A 481 -0.73 13.31 -15.42
N TYR A 482 -1.10 12.34 -16.27
CA TYR A 482 -0.33 11.11 -16.47
C TYR A 482 0.97 11.33 -17.26
N ARG A 483 1.02 12.40 -18.06
CA ARG A 483 2.17 12.79 -18.87
C ARG A 483 2.31 14.31 -18.85
N PRO A 484 2.84 14.90 -17.76
CA PRO A 484 3.09 16.33 -17.69
C PRO A 484 4.16 16.77 -18.72
N GLU A 485 4.20 18.06 -19.01
CA GLU A 485 5.26 18.67 -19.83
C GLU A 485 6.52 18.87 -18.96
N ASP A 486 7.63 18.20 -19.31
CA ASP A 486 8.88 18.19 -18.52
C ASP A 486 9.37 19.60 -18.13
N ALA A 487 9.32 20.56 -19.07
CA ALA A 487 9.76 21.92 -18.82
C ALA A 487 8.89 22.62 -17.76
N LYS A 488 7.57 22.44 -17.82
CA LYS A 488 6.63 23.02 -16.84
C LYS A 488 6.78 22.35 -15.48
N ALA A 489 6.79 21.02 -15.45
CA ALA A 489 6.97 20.25 -14.22
C ALA A 489 8.29 20.60 -13.53
N SER A 490 9.41 20.68 -14.27
CA SER A 490 10.70 21.08 -13.74
C SER A 490 10.71 22.49 -13.18
N ALA A 491 10.04 23.45 -13.84
CA ALA A 491 9.95 24.83 -13.35
C ALA A 491 9.17 24.90 -12.03
N VAL A 492 8.06 24.16 -11.90
CA VAL A 492 7.26 24.09 -10.67
C VAL A 492 8.02 23.37 -9.54
N MET A 493 8.80 22.33 -9.87
CA MET A 493 9.52 21.52 -8.88
C MET A 493 10.85 22.14 -8.43
N ARG A 494 11.45 23.04 -9.22
CA ARG A 494 12.74 23.67 -8.92
C ARG A 494 12.67 25.20 -8.96
N PRO A 495 11.79 25.84 -8.17
CA PRO A 495 11.56 27.29 -8.27
C PRO A 495 12.69 28.13 -7.65
N SER A 496 13.49 27.58 -6.74
CA SER A 496 14.61 28.30 -6.12
C SER A 496 15.82 28.40 -7.07
N ALA A 497 16.00 29.57 -7.68
CA ALA A 497 17.16 29.88 -8.51
C ALA A 497 18.47 29.81 -7.70
N THR A 498 18.41 30.21 -6.43
CA THR A 498 19.57 30.16 -5.53
C THR A 498 20.01 28.73 -5.28
N LEU A 499 19.09 27.83 -4.93
CA LEU A 499 19.38 26.41 -4.73
C LEU A 499 19.92 25.77 -6.03
N ASN A 500 19.26 26.01 -7.15
CA ASN A 500 19.68 25.47 -8.46
C ASN A 500 21.12 25.86 -8.80
N LYS A 501 21.53 27.10 -8.50
CA LYS A 501 22.89 27.57 -8.75
C LYS A 501 23.92 26.87 -7.86
N VAL A 502 23.60 26.59 -6.59
CA VAL A 502 24.49 25.87 -5.67
C VAL A 502 24.64 24.41 -6.11
N ILE A 503 23.54 23.72 -6.45
CA ILE A 503 23.63 22.34 -6.93
C ILE A 503 24.39 22.24 -8.26
N ALA A 504 24.23 23.22 -9.15
CA ALA A 504 24.95 23.24 -10.43
C ALA A 504 26.48 23.37 -10.27
N SER A 505 27.01 23.80 -9.13
CA SER A 505 28.48 23.87 -8.91
C SER A 505 29.11 22.51 -8.64
N LEU A 506 28.32 21.45 -8.46
CA LEU A 506 28.80 20.06 -8.34
C LEU A 506 29.02 19.38 -9.71
N SER A 507 28.56 20.01 -10.80
CA SER A 507 28.55 19.45 -12.17
C SER A 507 29.83 19.71 -12.96
#